data_AF-A0A522EFW3-F1
#
_entry.id   AF-A0A522EFW3-F1
#
_cell.length_a   1.000
_cell.length_b   1.000
_cell.length_c   1.000
_cell.angle_alpha   90.00
_cell.angle_beta   90.00
_cell.angle_gamma   90.00
#
_symmetry.space_group_name_H-M   'P 1'
#
loop_
_entity.id
_entity.type
_entity.pdbx_description
1 polymer ?
#
loop_
_entity_poly.entity_id
_entity_poly.type
_entity_poly.pdbx_seq_one_letter_code
_entity_poly.pdbx_strand_id
1 'polypeptide(L)'
;MNQRYLYDHHALRVRQIGAGLRGRHLPGVAMREEVYRPRGGEAWLAVQCGAARLLRWLRGRPAEMAQNHCRFALLDRNGSGTLELDGGAHILTREEYYPYGGTAVWRAPDALSARFKLVRYSGKERDPSGLLYYGFRYNAPWLMRWLNPDPAGTPEGLNRFAMVRGNPVTDADALGLWGERARQQRELDMHREHARTWLVDNERTRGHFDLVEGDHRLLRLMVRGEAAHIGRPLTLFQTPDAFLKDLVRRASAAGDLRYQGLLMRAGHVIAADVRRHGDEPITALFIESLKTMRTGVGLDMVRSPRYARHFVDPMVPDVSGRARVPLRLAVTLLNTQNSFHSCDIFALFAASKAARHTGSLDAIHEAIRQAPLDKPASPTALCQQAALPGGDAPIFMVSWEAMPPVFFKHGQIRFQLQLVQQRHDAAVNRKGQTLMERHLSYRADEGHAPSTSIHHKRMTYLQRAQAALDTSDNHHRCLLQ
;
A
#
# COMPACT_ATOMS: atom_id res chain seq x y z
N MET A 1 19.69 39.93 -8.66
CA MET A 1 19.09 38.87 -9.51
C MET A 1 17.71 38.53 -8.97
N ASN A 2 16.63 38.72 -9.73
CA ASN A 2 15.27 38.40 -9.27
C ASN A 2 14.91 36.95 -9.62
N GLN A 3 15.02 36.06 -8.62
CA GLN A 3 14.49 34.70 -8.65
C GLN A 3 13.04 34.73 -8.14
N ARG A 4 12.07 34.19 -8.88
CA ARG A 4 10.69 33.99 -8.38
C ARG A 4 10.42 32.49 -8.29
N TYR A 5 9.62 32.06 -7.34
CA TYR A 5 9.24 30.65 -7.17
C TYR A 5 7.70 30.57 -7.08
N LEU A 6 7.09 29.56 -7.71
CA LEU A 6 5.68 29.23 -7.51
C LEU A 6 5.58 27.98 -6.65
N TYR A 7 4.60 28.00 -5.75
CA TYR A 7 4.30 26.93 -4.82
C TYR A 7 2.87 26.43 -5.06
N ASP A 8 2.61 25.15 -4.76
CA ASP A 8 1.25 24.61 -4.75
C ASP A 8 0.50 24.93 -3.45
N HIS A 9 -0.72 24.41 -3.35
CA HIS A 9 -1.56 24.53 -2.15
C HIS A 9 -1.00 23.82 -0.90
N HIS A 10 0.05 23.00 -1.04
CA HIS A 10 0.79 22.38 0.06
C HIS A 10 2.08 23.13 0.41
N ALA A 11 2.30 24.31 -0.17
CA ALA A 11 3.51 25.11 -0.03
C ALA A 11 4.79 24.42 -0.55
N LEU A 12 4.66 23.44 -1.47
CA LEU A 12 5.79 22.81 -2.15
C LEU A 12 6.10 23.57 -3.44
N ARG A 13 7.38 23.80 -3.72
CA ARG A 13 7.85 24.48 -4.93
C ARG A 13 7.51 23.64 -6.16
N VAL A 14 6.58 24.15 -6.96
CA VAL A 14 6.19 23.56 -8.25
C VAL A 14 6.88 24.22 -9.44
N ARG A 15 7.41 25.45 -9.27
CA ARG A 15 8.10 26.16 -10.36
C ARG A 15 9.13 27.16 -9.86
N GLN A 16 10.19 27.36 -10.64
CA GLN A 16 11.15 28.45 -10.49
C GLN A 16 11.11 29.35 -11.72
N ILE A 17 10.73 30.61 -11.52
CA ILE A 17 10.58 31.66 -12.52
C ILE A 17 11.68 32.71 -12.31
N GLY A 18 12.84 32.43 -12.89
CA GLY A 18 14.03 33.28 -12.85
C GLY A 18 15.18 32.44 -13.39
N ALA A 19 15.86 32.91 -14.44
CA ALA A 19 16.82 32.10 -15.21
C ALA A 19 16.30 30.70 -15.65
N GLY A 20 14.99 30.58 -15.92
CA GLY A 20 14.42 29.56 -16.82
C GLY A 20 14.50 28.09 -16.39
N LEU A 21 13.85 27.72 -15.29
CA LEU A 21 13.70 26.33 -14.86
C LEU A 21 12.22 25.86 -15.02
N ARG A 22 11.98 24.78 -15.76
CA ARG A 22 10.66 24.10 -15.87
C ARG A 22 10.82 22.66 -15.35
N GLY A 23 10.81 22.45 -14.04
CA GLY A 23 10.68 21.11 -13.44
C GLY A 23 9.21 20.73 -13.25
N ARG A 24 8.82 19.48 -13.54
CA ARG A 24 7.60 18.88 -12.98
C ARG A 24 8.04 17.93 -11.87
N HIS A 25 7.55 18.16 -10.66
CA HIS A 25 7.77 17.24 -9.56
C HIS A 25 6.74 16.11 -9.66
N LEU A 26 7.19 14.87 -9.86
CA LEU A 26 6.34 13.67 -9.80
C LEU A 26 6.75 12.87 -8.55
N PRO A 27 5.99 12.91 -7.45
CA PRO A 27 6.26 12.07 -6.29
C PRO A 27 5.95 10.59 -6.63
N GLY A 28 6.88 9.68 -6.35
CA GLY A 28 6.59 8.23 -6.33
C GLY A 28 7.32 7.35 -7.36
N VAL A 29 8.27 7.88 -8.13
CA VAL A 29 9.14 7.07 -9.02
C VAL A 29 10.60 7.33 -8.65
N ALA A 30 11.45 6.30 -8.65
CA ALA A 30 12.91 6.39 -8.42
C ALA A 30 13.67 7.22 -9.48
N MET A 31 12.95 7.98 -10.31
CA MET A 31 13.43 8.75 -11.45
C MET A 31 12.87 10.19 -11.36
N ARG A 32 13.72 11.20 -11.10
CA ARG A 32 13.32 12.63 -11.11
C ARG A 32 13.69 13.25 -12.44
N GLU A 33 12.71 13.73 -13.21
CA GLU A 33 12.92 14.37 -14.52
C GLU A 33 12.72 15.89 -14.44
N GLU A 34 13.71 16.67 -14.88
CA GLU A 34 13.70 18.13 -14.79
C GLU A 34 14.17 18.81 -16.07
N VAL A 35 13.39 19.76 -16.58
CA VAL A 35 13.78 20.53 -17.79
C VAL A 35 14.37 21.88 -17.38
N TYR A 36 15.62 22.11 -17.77
CA TYR A 36 16.35 23.35 -17.56
C TYR A 36 16.40 24.14 -18.89
N ARG A 37 16.15 25.45 -18.84
CA ARG A 37 16.10 26.38 -19.99
C ARG A 37 16.63 27.77 -19.62
N PRO A 38 17.93 27.91 -19.31
CA PRO A 38 18.50 29.22 -18.98
C PRO A 38 18.29 30.24 -20.11
N ARG A 39 18.33 31.55 -19.78
CA ARG A 39 18.37 32.61 -20.80
C ARG A 39 19.69 32.44 -21.58
N GLY A 40 19.60 32.13 -22.88
CA GLY A 40 20.77 31.78 -23.71
C GLY A 40 20.52 30.71 -24.77
N GLY A 41 19.30 30.17 -24.91
CA GLY A 41 18.94 29.22 -25.98
C GLY A 41 19.27 27.76 -25.69
N GLU A 42 19.99 27.49 -24.60
CA GLU A 42 20.26 26.12 -24.12
C GLU A 42 19.01 25.51 -23.45
N ALA A 43 18.81 24.21 -23.68
CA ALA A 43 17.77 23.44 -23.00
C ALA A 43 18.26 22.01 -22.77
N TRP A 44 18.06 21.47 -21.57
CA TRP A 44 18.42 20.08 -21.26
C TRP A 44 17.47 19.46 -20.23
N LEU A 45 17.50 18.13 -20.19
CA LEU A 45 16.78 17.27 -19.27
C LEU A 45 17.76 16.72 -18.23
N ALA A 46 17.43 16.82 -16.94
CA ALA A 46 18.14 16.09 -15.89
C ALA A 46 17.26 14.94 -15.40
N VAL A 47 17.81 13.73 -15.39
CA VAL A 47 17.16 12.53 -14.87
C VAL A 47 18.00 12.00 -13.70
N GLN A 48 17.44 11.97 -12.49
CA GLN A 48 18.10 11.38 -11.31
C GLN A 48 17.59 9.97 -11.03
N CYS A 49 18.49 8.99 -10.84
CA CYS A 49 18.17 7.67 -10.30
C CYS A 49 19.20 7.31 -9.20
N GLY A 50 18.77 7.31 -7.93
CA GLY A 50 19.67 7.12 -6.80
C GLY A 50 20.80 8.15 -6.80
N ALA A 51 22.05 7.69 -6.86
CA ALA A 51 23.25 8.55 -6.93
C ALA A 51 23.70 8.88 -8.36
N ALA A 52 23.03 8.34 -9.40
CA ALA A 52 23.33 8.62 -10.79
C ALA A 52 22.43 9.72 -11.36
N ARG A 53 23.00 10.60 -12.18
CA ARG A 53 22.29 11.63 -12.93
C ARG A 53 22.64 11.60 -14.40
N LEU A 54 21.65 11.60 -15.28
CA LEU A 54 21.82 11.84 -16.70
C LEU A 54 21.42 13.28 -17.04
N LEU A 55 22.31 14.02 -17.69
CA LEU A 55 22.00 15.28 -18.36
C LEU A 55 21.87 15.01 -19.86
N ARG A 56 20.70 15.28 -20.44
CA ARG A 56 20.43 15.12 -21.88
C ARG A 56 20.10 16.46 -22.50
N TRP A 57 20.92 16.93 -23.43
CA TRP A 57 20.66 18.20 -24.11
C TRP A 57 19.49 18.06 -25.09
N LEU A 58 18.70 19.12 -25.19
CA LEU A 58 17.62 19.29 -26.13
C LEU A 58 17.98 20.37 -27.17
N ARG A 59 18.67 21.43 -26.75
CA ARG A 59 19.20 22.53 -27.60
C ARG A 59 20.42 23.17 -26.94
N GLY A 60 21.28 23.81 -27.74
CA GLY A 60 22.42 24.61 -27.25
C GLY A 60 23.41 23.78 -26.43
N ARG A 61 23.79 22.60 -26.91
CA ARG A 61 24.78 21.73 -26.24
C ARG A 61 26.18 22.36 -26.30
N PRO A 62 26.88 22.52 -25.16
CA PRO A 62 28.30 22.89 -25.17
C PRO A 62 29.12 21.87 -25.96
N ALA A 63 30.08 22.34 -26.76
CA ALA A 63 30.88 21.47 -27.62
C ALA A 63 31.62 20.39 -26.83
N GLU A 64 32.08 20.72 -25.61
CA GLU A 64 32.85 19.81 -24.74
C GLU A 64 32.01 18.74 -24.03
N MET A 65 30.67 18.78 -24.12
CA MET A 65 29.80 17.83 -23.42
C MET A 65 29.12 16.84 -24.34
N ALA A 66 29.06 15.57 -23.93
CA ALA A 66 28.27 14.56 -24.63
C ALA A 66 26.77 14.91 -24.64
N GLN A 67 26.06 14.46 -25.68
CA GLN A 67 24.60 14.62 -25.81
C GLN A 67 23.85 14.07 -24.59
N ASN A 68 24.37 12.97 -24.05
CA ASN A 68 23.94 12.30 -22.83
C ASN A 68 25.15 12.26 -21.90
N HIS A 69 25.19 13.12 -20.89
CA HIS A 69 26.28 13.20 -19.93
C HIS A 69 25.85 12.60 -18.59
N CYS A 70 26.39 11.44 -18.26
CA CYS A 70 26.16 10.77 -16.98
C CYS A 70 27.10 11.32 -15.91
N ARG A 71 26.56 11.53 -14.71
CA ARG A 71 27.27 11.97 -13.52
C ARG A 71 26.94 11.01 -12.37
N PHE A 72 27.94 10.41 -11.77
CA PHE A 72 27.81 9.46 -10.66
C PHE A 72 28.31 10.11 -9.38
N ALA A 73 27.43 10.30 -8.40
CA ALA A 73 27.79 10.91 -7.14
C ALA A 73 28.23 9.84 -6.12
N LEU A 74 29.35 10.09 -5.45
CA LEU A 74 29.67 9.43 -4.18
C LEU A 74 29.06 10.27 -3.06
N LEU A 75 28.27 9.60 -2.23
CA LEU A 75 27.51 10.23 -1.17
C LEU A 75 28.17 9.95 0.19
N ASP A 76 28.16 10.94 1.07
CA ASP A 76 28.44 10.70 2.49
C ASP A 76 27.22 10.09 3.21
N ARG A 77 27.37 9.86 4.52
CA ARG A 77 26.31 9.31 5.36
C ARG A 77 25.02 10.14 5.34
N ASN A 78 25.12 11.45 5.17
CA ASN A 78 23.98 12.36 5.19
C ASN A 78 23.36 12.52 3.78
N GLY A 79 23.87 11.80 2.79
CA GLY A 79 23.44 11.85 1.40
C GLY A 79 24.05 13.03 0.63
N SER A 80 25.09 13.68 1.14
CA SER A 80 25.75 14.80 0.47
C SER A 80 26.64 14.30 -0.66
N GLY A 81 26.51 14.88 -1.85
CA GLY A 81 27.36 14.53 -2.99
C GLY A 81 28.76 15.13 -2.85
N THR A 82 29.72 14.32 -2.39
CA THR A 82 31.10 14.75 -2.09
C THR A 82 32.04 14.66 -3.30
N LEU A 83 31.81 13.69 -4.18
CA LEU A 83 32.54 13.53 -5.44
C LEU A 83 31.54 13.21 -6.55
N GLU A 84 31.68 13.83 -7.72
CA GLU A 84 30.96 13.43 -8.94
C GLU A 84 31.96 12.95 -9.99
N LEU A 85 31.64 11.82 -10.63
CA LEU A 85 32.42 11.20 -11.69
C LEU A 85 31.64 11.13 -12.99
N ASP A 86 32.32 11.13 -14.13
CA ASP A 86 31.70 10.79 -15.43
C ASP A 86 31.66 9.27 -15.68
N GLY A 87 31.18 8.86 -16.86
CA GLY A 87 31.15 7.44 -17.25
C GLY A 87 32.52 6.80 -17.46
N GLY A 88 33.59 7.59 -17.58
CA GLY A 88 34.98 7.14 -17.63
C GLY A 88 35.69 7.21 -16.28
N ALA A 89 34.97 7.48 -15.18
CA ALA A 89 35.49 7.68 -13.84
C ALA A 89 36.41 8.91 -13.67
N HIS A 90 36.36 9.89 -14.58
CA HIS A 90 37.04 11.17 -14.39
C HIS A 90 36.29 12.03 -13.38
N ILE A 91 37.03 12.76 -12.54
CA ILE A 91 36.45 13.64 -11.52
C ILE A 91 35.84 14.87 -12.19
N LEU A 92 34.52 15.02 -12.03
CA LEU A 92 33.75 16.19 -12.47
C LEU A 92 33.70 17.27 -11.39
N THR A 93 33.38 16.90 -10.14
CA THR A 93 33.39 17.84 -9.01
C THR A 93 33.78 17.15 -7.72
N ARG A 94 34.43 17.88 -6.82
CA ARG A 94 34.64 17.49 -5.42
C ARG A 94 34.18 18.63 -4.52
N GLU A 95 33.32 18.30 -3.57
CA GLU A 95 32.78 19.25 -2.61
C GLU A 95 32.81 18.65 -1.21
N GLU A 96 33.34 19.41 -0.26
CA GLU A 96 33.22 19.08 1.16
C GLU A 96 32.35 20.12 1.83
N TYR A 97 31.64 19.72 2.88
CA TYR A 97 30.63 20.53 3.52
C TYR A 97 30.95 20.74 4.99
N TYR A 98 30.74 21.97 5.45
CA TYR A 98 30.53 22.25 6.86
C TYR A 98 29.22 21.61 7.33
N PRO A 99 29.04 21.42 8.65
CA PRO A 99 27.89 20.72 9.22
C PRO A 99 26.53 21.17 8.70
N TYR A 100 26.32 22.46 8.40
CA TYR A 100 25.03 22.99 7.94
C TYR A 100 24.91 23.13 6.41
N GLY A 101 25.79 22.47 5.65
CA GLY A 101 25.76 22.48 4.18
C GLY A 101 26.45 23.65 3.52
N GLY A 102 27.23 24.43 4.28
CA GLY A 102 28.13 25.43 3.72
C GLY A 102 29.29 24.72 3.02
N THR A 103 29.73 25.21 1.87
CA THR A 103 30.86 24.60 1.15
C THR A 103 32.17 24.91 1.88
N ALA A 104 32.88 23.87 2.35
CA ALA A 104 34.19 23.98 2.97
C ALA A 104 35.32 23.87 1.93
N VAL A 105 35.18 22.90 1.01
CA VAL A 105 36.11 22.71 -0.11
C VAL A 105 35.30 22.64 -1.39
N TRP A 106 35.74 23.35 -2.42
CA TRP A 106 35.15 23.31 -3.75
C TRP A 106 36.23 23.10 -4.80
N ARG A 107 36.12 22.03 -5.57
CA ARG A 107 37.03 21.76 -6.69
C ARG A 107 36.26 21.23 -7.89
N ALA A 108 36.54 21.79 -9.05
CA ALA A 108 36.13 21.29 -10.35
C ALA A 108 37.29 21.51 -11.33
N PRO A 109 37.47 20.65 -12.34
CA PRO A 109 38.52 20.81 -13.34
C PRO A 109 38.29 22.05 -14.23
N ASP A 110 37.04 22.45 -14.40
CA ASP A 110 36.65 23.57 -15.25
C ASP A 110 35.30 24.19 -14.78
N ALA A 111 34.98 25.36 -15.32
CA ALA A 111 33.76 26.10 -14.98
C ALA A 111 32.47 25.40 -15.45
N LEU A 112 32.54 24.60 -16.51
CA LEU A 112 31.40 23.88 -17.08
C LEU A 112 30.99 22.72 -16.15
N SER A 113 31.95 21.91 -15.71
CA SER A 113 31.78 20.84 -14.73
C SER A 113 31.22 21.37 -13.41
N ALA A 114 31.69 22.55 -12.97
CA ALA A 114 31.19 23.25 -11.80
C ALA A 114 29.72 23.69 -11.92
N ARG A 115 29.36 24.25 -13.09
CA ARG A 115 28.02 24.78 -13.39
C ARG A 115 26.91 23.74 -13.28
N PHE A 116 27.22 22.47 -13.56
CA PHE A 116 26.22 21.38 -13.58
C PHE A 116 26.10 20.59 -12.28
N LYS A 117 26.76 21.02 -11.18
CA LYS A 117 26.51 20.44 -9.84
C LYS A 117 25.27 21.02 -9.19
N LEU A 118 24.13 20.42 -9.51
CA LEU A 118 22.80 20.88 -9.10
C LEU A 118 22.37 20.37 -7.71
N VAL A 119 22.84 19.18 -7.32
CA VAL A 119 22.52 18.57 -6.02
C VAL A 119 23.78 18.42 -5.21
N ARG A 120 23.70 18.82 -3.95
CA ARG A 120 24.86 19.05 -3.10
C ARG A 120 24.68 18.41 -1.73
N TYR A 121 24.69 19.22 -0.68
CA TYR A 121 24.54 18.81 0.70
C TYR A 121 23.19 18.11 0.96
N SER A 122 23.24 16.97 1.64
CA SER A 122 22.06 16.15 2.00
C SER A 122 21.14 15.81 0.82
N GLY A 123 21.71 15.68 -0.38
CA GLY A 123 20.95 15.40 -1.59
C GLY A 123 20.01 16.54 -2.01
N LYS A 124 20.20 17.75 -1.48
CA LYS A 124 19.35 18.91 -1.78
C LYS A 124 19.92 19.80 -2.86
N GLU A 125 19.00 20.45 -3.55
CA GLU A 125 19.31 21.44 -4.58
C GLU A 125 19.73 22.74 -3.91
N ARG A 126 20.85 23.31 -4.37
CA ARG A 126 21.31 24.64 -3.95
C ARG A 126 20.92 25.64 -5.01
N ASP A 127 20.13 26.63 -4.63
CA ASP A 127 19.76 27.70 -5.54
C ASP A 127 20.91 28.72 -5.71
N PRO A 128 20.82 29.65 -6.69
CA PRO A 128 21.87 30.64 -6.91
C PRO A 128 22.04 31.67 -5.78
N SER A 129 21.08 31.79 -4.85
CA SER A 129 21.26 32.59 -3.63
C SER A 129 22.09 31.84 -2.56
N GLY A 130 22.29 30.54 -2.77
CA GLY A 130 23.02 29.65 -1.89
C GLY A 130 22.14 28.91 -0.90
N LEU A 131 20.82 29.11 -0.95
CA LEU A 131 19.86 28.40 -0.10
C LEU A 131 19.70 26.95 -0.58
N LEU A 132 19.54 26.03 0.38
CA LEU A 132 19.26 24.63 0.09
C LEU A 132 17.76 24.38 0.22
N TYR A 133 17.15 23.85 -0.84
CA TYR A 133 15.72 23.57 -0.87
C TYR A 133 15.40 22.16 -0.35
N TYR A 134 14.63 22.07 0.74
CA TYR A 134 14.27 20.81 1.38
C TYR A 134 12.84 20.35 1.12
N GLY A 135 12.01 21.14 0.43
CA GLY A 135 10.58 20.87 0.25
C GLY A 135 9.75 21.91 1.00
N PHE A 136 9.57 21.70 2.30
CA PHE A 136 8.78 22.61 3.15
C PHE A 136 9.58 23.78 3.73
N ARG A 137 10.92 23.69 3.71
CA ARG A 137 11.82 24.71 4.25
C ARG A 137 13.01 24.95 3.35
N TYR A 138 13.59 26.15 3.47
CA TYR A 138 14.91 26.46 2.94
C TYR A 138 15.91 26.55 4.08
N ASN A 139 17.02 25.82 3.96
CA ASN A 139 18.14 25.97 4.88
C ASN A 139 19.06 27.08 4.37
N ALA A 140 19.50 27.96 5.28
CA ALA A 140 20.51 28.98 5.02
C ALA A 140 21.80 28.54 5.70
N PRO A 141 22.75 27.89 4.98
CA PRO A 141 23.92 27.30 5.61
C PRO A 141 24.76 28.27 6.45
N TRP A 142 24.87 29.52 6.01
CA TRP A 142 25.63 30.57 6.71
C TRP A 142 24.96 31.05 7.99
N LEU A 143 23.65 30.86 8.16
CA LEU A 143 22.93 31.14 9.41
C LEU A 143 22.80 29.91 10.31
N MET A 144 23.25 28.75 9.82
CA MET A 144 23.18 27.44 10.49
C MET A 144 21.74 27.09 10.95
N ARG A 145 20.73 27.44 10.14
CA ARG A 145 19.31 27.29 10.49
C ARG A 145 18.37 27.34 9.27
N TRP A 146 17.14 26.91 9.49
CA TRP A 146 16.03 27.15 8.55
C TRP A 146 15.71 28.63 8.43
N LEU A 147 15.32 29.07 7.24
CA LEU A 147 14.90 30.45 6.98
C LEU A 147 13.48 30.74 7.49
N ASN A 148 12.60 29.74 7.42
CA ASN A 148 11.21 29.83 7.86
C ASN A 148 10.93 28.89 9.03
N PRO A 149 9.97 29.23 9.91
CA PRO A 149 9.63 28.38 11.04
C PRO A 149 9.05 27.04 10.57
N ASP A 150 9.33 25.98 11.33
CA ASP A 150 8.84 24.63 11.09
C ASP A 150 7.31 24.57 10.96
N PRO A 151 6.77 24.19 9.78
CA PRO A 151 5.33 24.10 9.59
C PRO A 151 4.70 22.94 10.37
N ALA A 152 5.47 21.94 10.79
CA ALA A 152 4.99 20.87 11.66
C ALA A 152 4.86 21.28 13.15
N GLY A 153 5.15 22.55 13.48
CA GLY A 153 5.01 23.11 14.82
C GLY A 153 6.31 23.05 15.61
N THR A 154 6.30 22.43 16.79
CA THR A 154 7.49 22.18 17.62
C THR A 154 7.88 20.69 17.75
N PRO A 155 7.87 19.86 16.68
CA PRO A 155 8.24 18.45 16.79
C PRO A 155 9.63 18.19 17.33
N GLU A 156 10.55 19.07 16.98
CA GLU A 156 11.98 18.95 17.23
C GLU A 156 12.45 19.95 18.30
N GLY A 157 11.52 20.52 19.06
CA GLY A 157 11.78 21.51 20.11
C GLY A 157 11.19 22.88 19.83
N LEU A 158 11.35 23.79 20.80
CA LEU A 158 10.75 25.13 20.76
C LEU A 158 11.39 26.04 19.70
N ASN A 159 12.65 25.77 19.33
CA ASN A 159 13.32 26.51 18.27
C ASN A 159 12.88 25.98 16.89
N ARG A 160 11.82 26.57 16.35
CA ARG A 160 11.25 26.23 15.04
C ARG A 160 12.16 26.54 13.85
N PHE A 161 13.30 27.19 14.07
CA PHE A 161 14.30 27.47 13.04
C PHE A 161 15.49 26.50 13.09
N ALA A 162 15.62 25.69 14.14
CA ALA A 162 16.74 24.78 14.28
C ALA A 162 16.69 23.65 13.23
N MET A 163 17.77 23.49 12.47
CA MET A 163 17.93 22.34 11.58
C MET A 163 18.32 21.11 12.38
N VAL A 164 17.49 20.06 12.33
CA VAL A 164 17.71 18.75 12.98
C VAL A 164 18.24 18.86 14.41
N ARG A 165 17.60 19.72 15.22
CA ARG A 165 17.98 19.99 16.63
C ARG A 165 19.42 20.49 16.82
N GLY A 166 20.00 21.08 15.79
CA GLY A 166 21.38 21.56 15.82
C GLY A 166 22.44 20.47 15.61
N ASN A 167 22.06 19.27 15.17
CA ASN A 167 23.00 18.16 14.94
C ASN A 167 23.01 17.65 13.47
N PRO A 168 23.37 18.50 12.50
CA PRO A 168 23.35 18.14 11.07
C PRO A 168 24.54 17.28 10.64
N VAL A 169 25.48 16.98 11.55
CA VAL A 169 26.58 16.03 11.29
C VAL A 169 26.09 14.58 11.32
N THR A 170 25.15 14.27 12.20
CA THR A 170 24.73 12.88 12.44
C THR A 170 23.24 12.65 12.20
N ASP A 171 22.50 13.68 11.82
CA ASP A 171 21.08 13.65 11.47
C ASP A 171 20.84 14.32 10.12
N ALA A 172 19.76 13.93 9.43
CA ALA A 172 19.36 14.49 8.15
C ALA A 172 17.86 14.74 8.13
N ASP A 173 17.39 15.73 7.37
CA ASP A 173 15.96 16.00 7.17
C ASP A 173 15.63 15.81 5.69
N ALA A 174 14.73 14.88 5.37
CA ALA A 174 14.39 14.60 3.98
C ALA A 174 13.45 15.64 3.36
N LEU A 175 12.59 16.28 4.17
CA LEU A 175 11.46 17.08 3.69
C LEU A 175 11.47 18.53 4.22
N GLY A 176 12.39 18.84 5.14
CA GLY A 176 12.32 20.08 5.90
C GLY A 176 11.13 20.04 6.86
N LEU A 177 10.91 18.93 7.57
CA LEU A 177 9.88 18.83 8.62
C LEU A 177 10.45 18.28 9.93
N TRP A 178 11.16 17.16 9.86
CA TRP A 178 11.77 16.54 11.02
C TRP A 178 12.97 15.72 10.59
N GLY A 179 14.03 15.74 11.41
CA GLY A 179 15.19 14.89 11.25
C GLY A 179 14.84 13.41 11.28
N GLU A 180 15.63 12.58 10.60
CA GLU A 180 15.43 11.14 10.50
C GLU A 180 15.35 10.49 11.88
N ARG A 181 16.16 10.91 12.85
CA ARG A 181 16.04 10.38 14.22
C ARG A 181 14.78 10.82 14.93
N ALA A 182 14.30 12.05 14.72
CA ALA A 182 13.04 12.50 15.30
C ALA A 182 11.85 11.78 14.64
N ARG A 183 11.94 11.50 13.34
CA ARG A 183 10.98 10.66 12.61
C ARG A 183 10.96 9.24 13.15
N GLN A 184 12.12 8.59 13.26
CA GLN A 184 12.25 7.24 13.84
C GLN A 184 11.76 7.22 15.29
N GLN A 185 12.11 8.20 16.10
CA GLN A 185 11.65 8.30 17.49
C GLN A 185 10.15 8.55 17.55
N ARG A 186 9.54 9.34 16.67
CA ARG A 186 8.08 9.50 16.58
C ARG A 186 7.37 8.27 16.06
N GLU A 187 7.96 7.54 15.10
CA GLU A 187 7.45 6.24 14.68
C GLU A 187 7.51 5.26 15.86
N LEU A 188 8.64 5.20 16.57
CA LEU A 188 8.80 4.43 17.80
C LEU A 188 7.88 4.89 18.93
N ASP A 189 7.65 6.18 19.11
CA ASP A 189 6.79 6.75 20.15
C ASP A 189 5.33 6.59 19.79
N MET A 190 4.95 6.69 18.50
CA MET A 190 3.64 6.22 18.05
C MET A 190 3.51 4.73 18.32
N HIS A 191 4.52 3.91 18.04
CA HIS A 191 4.50 2.49 18.36
C HIS A 191 4.47 2.23 19.87
N ARG A 192 5.12 3.06 20.70
CA ARG A 192 5.15 2.97 22.17
C ARG A 192 3.91 3.54 22.83
N GLU A 193 3.29 4.56 22.27
CA GLU A 193 2.03 5.13 22.72
C GLU A 193 0.92 4.13 22.41
N HIS A 194 0.89 3.57 21.19
CA HIS A 194 0.07 2.40 20.87
C HIS A 194 0.39 1.22 21.82
N ALA A 195 1.66 0.99 22.17
CA ALA A 195 2.04 -0.03 23.14
C ALA A 195 1.71 0.33 24.61
N ARG A 196 1.59 1.61 24.96
CA ARG A 196 1.23 2.11 26.31
C ARG A 196 -0.28 2.09 26.50
N THR A 197 -1.06 2.48 25.49
CA THR A 197 -2.50 2.23 25.46
C THR A 197 -2.76 0.72 25.52
N TRP A 198 -1.96 -0.08 24.81
CA TRP A 198 -1.96 -1.54 24.92
C TRP A 198 -1.55 -2.06 26.31
N LEU A 199 -0.58 -1.45 27.01
CA LEU A 199 -0.17 -1.84 28.39
C LEU A 199 -1.20 -1.45 29.45
N VAL A 200 -1.80 -0.27 29.35
CA VAL A 200 -2.86 0.19 30.28
C VAL A 200 -4.15 -0.64 30.08
N ASP A 201 -4.46 -1.05 28.86
CA ASP A 201 -5.54 -2.02 28.59
C ASP A 201 -5.14 -3.48 28.91
N ASN A 202 -3.84 -3.82 28.92
CA ASN A 202 -3.34 -5.16 29.28
C ASN A 202 -3.10 -5.41 30.77
N GLU A 203 -3.03 -4.40 31.62
CA GLU A 203 -3.17 -4.63 33.07
C GLU A 203 -4.54 -5.23 33.41
N ARG A 204 -5.56 -5.02 32.54
CA ARG A 204 -6.85 -5.71 32.62
C ARG A 204 -6.90 -7.07 31.91
N THR A 205 -5.94 -7.39 31.03
CA THR A 205 -5.99 -8.60 30.18
C THR A 205 -4.64 -9.32 30.03
N ARG A 206 -3.99 -9.67 31.16
CA ARG A 206 -2.89 -10.66 31.30
C ARG A 206 -2.20 -11.13 29.99
N GLY A 207 -1.31 -10.31 29.43
CA GLY A 207 -0.10 -10.76 28.70
C GLY A 207 -0.27 -11.63 27.43
N HIS A 208 -1.20 -11.33 26.52
CA HIS A 208 -1.28 -12.01 25.23
C HIS A 208 -0.93 -11.11 24.03
N PHE A 209 -0.06 -11.60 23.15
CA PHE A 209 0.32 -11.01 21.86
C PHE A 209 -0.93 -10.80 20.99
N ASP A 210 -1.16 -9.56 20.50
CA ASP A 210 -2.27 -9.27 19.60
C ASP A 210 -1.93 -9.74 18.17
N LEU A 211 -2.37 -10.97 17.86
CA LEU A 211 -2.20 -11.59 16.55
C LEU A 211 -2.88 -10.82 15.41
N VAL A 212 -3.93 -10.03 15.68
CA VAL A 212 -4.63 -9.25 14.64
C VAL A 212 -3.72 -8.16 14.12
N GLU A 213 -3.16 -7.37 15.02
CA GLU A 213 -2.29 -6.24 14.66
C GLU A 213 -1.03 -6.72 13.94
N GLY A 214 -0.46 -7.85 14.38
CA GLY A 214 0.65 -8.51 13.70
C GLY A 214 0.30 -8.93 12.27
N ASP A 215 -0.85 -9.60 12.09
CA ASP A 215 -1.32 -10.01 10.78
C ASP A 215 -1.59 -8.81 9.87
N HIS A 216 -2.25 -7.75 10.37
CA HIS A 216 -2.54 -6.52 9.61
C HIS A 216 -1.29 -5.86 9.04
N ARG A 217 -0.23 -5.75 9.86
CA ARG A 217 1.05 -5.16 9.45
C ARG A 217 1.76 -5.99 8.38
N LEU A 218 1.70 -7.31 8.50
CA LEU A 218 2.36 -8.24 7.59
C LEU A 218 1.49 -8.61 6.38
N LEU A 219 0.21 -8.24 6.35
CA LEU A 219 -0.74 -8.67 5.32
C LEU A 219 -0.29 -8.27 3.92
N ARG A 220 0.26 -7.07 3.73
CA ARG A 220 0.81 -6.63 2.43
C ARG A 220 1.89 -7.58 1.90
N LEU A 221 2.76 -8.05 2.78
CA LEU A 221 3.82 -9.01 2.45
C LEU A 221 3.25 -10.38 2.12
N MET A 222 2.32 -10.86 2.95
CA MET A 222 1.64 -12.14 2.74
C MET A 222 0.87 -12.18 1.42
N VAL A 223 0.18 -11.10 1.07
CA VAL A 223 -0.55 -10.95 -0.21
C VAL A 223 0.41 -11.04 -1.39
N ARG A 224 1.56 -10.34 -1.34
CA ARG A 224 2.59 -10.41 -2.39
C ARG A 224 3.19 -11.80 -2.53
N GLY A 225 3.58 -12.43 -1.41
CA GLY A 225 4.11 -13.78 -1.41
C GLY A 225 3.11 -14.80 -1.94
N GLU A 226 1.84 -14.67 -1.59
CA GLU A 226 0.79 -15.55 -2.12
C GLU A 226 0.54 -15.33 -3.60
N ALA A 227 0.46 -14.08 -4.06
CA ALA A 227 0.27 -13.75 -5.47
C ALA A 227 1.40 -14.33 -6.35
N ALA A 228 2.65 -14.19 -5.90
CA ALA A 228 3.81 -14.80 -6.56
C ALA A 228 3.71 -16.34 -6.57
N HIS A 229 3.34 -16.95 -5.44
CA HIS A 229 3.21 -18.40 -5.34
C HIS A 229 2.12 -18.99 -6.24
N ILE A 230 0.98 -18.33 -6.39
CA ILE A 230 -0.13 -18.82 -7.22
C ILE A 230 -0.02 -18.36 -8.69
N GLY A 231 0.93 -17.48 -9.02
CA GLY A 231 1.08 -16.90 -10.34
C GLY A 231 -0.11 -16.04 -10.78
N ARG A 232 -0.83 -15.43 -9.84
CA ARG A 232 -2.01 -14.59 -10.11
C ARG A 232 -2.00 -13.37 -9.20
N PRO A 233 -2.38 -12.18 -9.71
CA PRO A 233 -2.38 -10.96 -8.91
C PRO A 233 -3.47 -11.00 -7.84
N LEU A 234 -3.13 -10.53 -6.65
CA LEU A 234 -4.05 -10.26 -5.55
C LEU A 234 -3.88 -8.81 -5.12
N THR A 235 -4.96 -8.06 -4.98
CA THR A 235 -4.90 -6.63 -4.61
C THR A 235 -5.38 -6.43 -3.18
N LEU A 236 -4.58 -5.74 -2.34
CA LEU A 236 -5.01 -5.33 -1.01
C LEU A 236 -5.50 -3.87 -1.03
N PHE A 237 -6.76 -3.66 -0.67
CA PHE A 237 -7.39 -2.35 -0.53
C PHE A 237 -7.50 -2.00 0.95
N GLN A 238 -6.86 -0.91 1.36
CA GLN A 238 -6.87 -0.47 2.75
C GLN A 238 -8.16 0.25 3.17
N THR A 239 -8.97 0.67 2.19
CA THR A 239 -10.25 1.34 2.40
C THR A 239 -11.24 0.95 1.31
N PRO A 240 -12.56 0.98 1.59
CA PRO A 240 -13.59 0.79 0.56
C PRO A 240 -13.44 1.77 -0.62
N ASP A 241 -13.14 3.04 -0.35
CA ASP A 241 -12.89 4.05 -1.39
C ASP A 241 -11.77 3.66 -2.36
N ALA A 242 -10.70 3.04 -1.87
CA ALA A 242 -9.60 2.59 -2.71
C ALA A 242 -10.05 1.45 -3.64
N PHE A 243 -10.86 0.52 -3.12
CA PHE A 243 -11.48 -0.54 -3.91
C PHE A 243 -12.41 0.05 -4.99
N LEU A 244 -13.26 1.01 -4.64
CA LEU A 244 -14.18 1.64 -5.58
C LEU A 244 -13.48 2.42 -6.69
N LYS A 245 -12.46 3.22 -6.34
CA LYS A 245 -11.66 3.94 -7.34
C LYS A 245 -10.96 2.98 -8.30
N ASP A 246 -10.43 1.87 -7.79
CA ASP A 246 -9.81 0.83 -8.60
C ASP A 246 -10.83 0.13 -9.52
N LEU A 247 -12.00 -0.20 -8.98
CA LEU A 247 -13.10 -0.80 -9.72
C LEU A 247 -13.55 0.09 -10.89
N VAL A 248 -13.84 1.37 -10.62
CA VAL A 248 -14.26 2.35 -11.66
C VAL A 248 -13.17 2.53 -12.71
N ARG A 249 -11.91 2.64 -12.27
CA ARG A 249 -10.77 2.75 -13.20
C ARG A 249 -10.68 1.53 -14.11
N ARG A 250 -10.82 0.32 -13.58
CA ARG A 250 -10.79 -0.92 -14.38
C ARG A 250 -12.02 -1.07 -15.26
N ALA A 251 -13.18 -0.65 -14.78
CA ALA A 251 -14.43 -0.67 -15.52
C ALA A 251 -14.40 0.26 -16.75
N SER A 252 -13.61 1.33 -16.72
CA SER A 252 -13.45 2.25 -17.86
C SER A 252 -12.71 1.63 -19.06
N ALA A 253 -11.96 0.54 -18.87
CA ALA A 253 -11.41 -0.24 -19.98
C ALA A 253 -12.53 -1.12 -20.58
N ALA A 254 -12.56 -1.30 -21.90
CA ALA A 254 -13.51 -2.21 -22.55
C ALA A 254 -13.14 -3.69 -22.34
N GLY A 255 -14.13 -4.59 -22.35
CA GLY A 255 -13.93 -6.04 -22.34
C GLY A 255 -13.96 -6.70 -20.95
N ASP A 256 -13.45 -7.92 -20.87
CA ASP A 256 -13.55 -8.73 -19.65
C ASP A 256 -12.76 -8.14 -18.48
N LEU A 257 -13.36 -8.23 -17.29
CA LEU A 257 -12.71 -7.85 -16.03
C LEU A 257 -12.68 -9.06 -15.10
N ARG A 258 -11.51 -9.35 -14.54
CA ARG A 258 -11.35 -10.40 -13.53
C ARG A 258 -10.24 -10.05 -12.57
N TYR A 259 -10.56 -9.91 -11.28
CA TYR A 259 -9.54 -9.79 -10.23
C TYR A 259 -10.03 -10.22 -8.86
N GLN A 260 -9.08 -10.58 -8.00
CA GLN A 260 -9.32 -10.90 -6.60
C GLN A 260 -8.71 -9.81 -5.71
N GLY A 261 -9.46 -9.42 -4.70
CA GLY A 261 -9.10 -8.38 -3.75
C GLY A 261 -9.21 -8.85 -2.31
N LEU A 262 -8.48 -8.18 -1.44
CA LEU A 262 -8.74 -8.16 -0.01
C LEU A 262 -9.14 -6.74 0.34
N LEU A 263 -10.23 -6.57 1.08
CA LEU A 263 -10.72 -5.28 1.50
C LEU A 263 -10.64 -5.18 3.02
N MET A 264 -9.87 -4.21 3.48
CA MET A 264 -9.61 -3.93 4.89
C MET A 264 -10.44 -2.73 5.34
N ARG A 265 -11.08 -2.86 6.51
CA ARG A 265 -11.79 -1.75 7.15
C ARG A 265 -11.97 -2.00 8.65
N ALA A 266 -11.67 -0.99 9.46
CA ALA A 266 -11.91 -1.00 10.90
C ALA A 266 -11.35 -2.25 11.61
N GLY A 267 -10.16 -2.70 11.21
CA GLY A 267 -9.51 -3.90 11.78
C GLY A 267 -10.06 -5.24 11.28
N HIS A 268 -11.00 -5.24 10.32
CA HIS A 268 -11.53 -6.45 9.70
C HIS A 268 -11.14 -6.53 8.23
N VAL A 269 -10.87 -7.75 7.74
CA VAL A 269 -10.48 -8.00 6.35
C VAL A 269 -11.41 -9.04 5.75
N ILE A 270 -11.84 -8.78 4.53
CA ILE A 270 -12.65 -9.71 3.75
C ILE A 270 -12.07 -9.94 2.36
N ALA A 271 -12.43 -11.05 1.73
CA ALA A 271 -12.08 -11.30 0.34
C ALA A 271 -13.14 -10.75 -0.61
N ALA A 272 -12.69 -10.35 -1.80
CA ALA A 272 -13.55 -9.93 -2.91
C ALA A 272 -13.14 -10.66 -4.19
N ASP A 273 -14.12 -11.13 -4.95
CA ASP A 273 -13.97 -11.63 -6.32
C ASP A 273 -14.80 -10.76 -7.25
N VAL A 274 -14.19 -10.23 -8.32
CA VAL A 274 -14.86 -9.28 -9.24
C VAL A 274 -14.80 -9.81 -10.65
N ARG A 275 -15.94 -9.78 -11.35
CA ARG A 275 -16.10 -10.25 -12.73
C ARG A 275 -16.86 -9.23 -13.60
N ARG A 276 -16.50 -9.16 -14.88
CA ARG A 276 -17.30 -8.63 -15.99
C ARG A 276 -17.02 -9.47 -17.22
N HIS A 277 -18.06 -9.79 -17.99
CA HIS A 277 -17.94 -10.43 -19.30
C HIS A 277 -18.50 -9.47 -20.35
N GLY A 278 -17.67 -9.04 -21.30
CA GLY A 278 -18.05 -8.02 -22.28
C GLY A 278 -18.64 -6.75 -21.66
N ASP A 279 -19.81 -6.34 -22.13
CA ASP A 279 -20.53 -5.12 -21.71
C ASP A 279 -21.58 -5.37 -20.62
N GLU A 280 -21.61 -6.58 -20.04
CA GLU A 280 -22.54 -6.92 -18.97
C GLU A 280 -22.23 -6.18 -17.67
N PRO A 281 -23.20 -6.11 -16.72
CA PRO A 281 -22.94 -5.56 -15.41
C PRO A 281 -21.80 -6.26 -14.69
N ILE A 282 -20.97 -5.45 -14.04
CA ILE A 282 -19.92 -5.94 -13.15
C ILE A 282 -20.60 -6.64 -11.97
N THR A 283 -20.05 -7.78 -11.55
CA THR A 283 -20.49 -8.49 -10.36
C THR A 283 -19.33 -8.59 -9.37
N ALA A 284 -19.56 -8.16 -8.13
CA ALA A 284 -18.56 -8.23 -7.06
C ALA A 284 -19.09 -9.10 -5.92
N LEU A 285 -18.45 -10.24 -5.68
CA LEU A 285 -18.76 -11.19 -4.62
C LEU A 285 -17.78 -11.01 -3.46
N PHE A 286 -18.30 -10.63 -2.31
CA PHE A 286 -17.57 -10.57 -1.05
C PHE A 286 -17.71 -11.89 -0.29
N ILE A 287 -16.58 -12.44 0.15
CA ILE A 287 -16.52 -13.74 0.82
C ILE A 287 -16.08 -13.51 2.26
N GLU A 288 -17.03 -13.67 3.18
CA GLU A 288 -16.87 -13.43 4.61
C GLU A 288 -16.72 -14.74 5.38
N SER A 289 -15.70 -14.83 6.23
CA SER A 289 -15.40 -16.02 7.02
C SER A 289 -16.05 -16.02 8.40
N LEU A 290 -16.44 -14.85 8.93
CA LEU A 290 -16.94 -14.69 10.29
C LEU A 290 -18.17 -15.55 10.62
N LYS A 291 -18.26 -15.91 11.90
CA LYS A 291 -19.39 -16.60 12.50
C LYS A 291 -20.61 -15.70 12.66
N THR A 292 -21.80 -16.22 12.34
CA THR A 292 -23.06 -15.59 12.72
C THR A 292 -23.42 -16.01 14.16
N MET A 293 -23.52 -15.04 15.08
CA MET A 293 -23.91 -15.28 16.46
C MET A 293 -25.43 -15.13 16.59
N ARG A 294 -26.10 -16.26 16.88
CA ARG A 294 -27.55 -16.42 17.10
C ARG A 294 -28.39 -16.39 15.82
N THR A 295 -29.39 -17.28 15.83
CA THR A 295 -30.37 -17.64 14.78
C THR A 295 -29.76 -18.35 13.56
N GLY A 296 -30.52 -19.29 13.00
CA GLY A 296 -30.04 -20.27 12.02
C GLY A 296 -29.46 -19.68 10.74
N VAL A 297 -29.04 -20.57 9.85
CA VAL A 297 -28.63 -20.28 8.46
C VAL A 297 -29.42 -19.10 7.88
N GLY A 298 -28.85 -17.89 7.74
CA GLY A 298 -29.68 -16.76 7.34
C GLY A 298 -29.08 -15.34 7.35
N LEU A 299 -29.84 -14.46 6.68
CA LEU A 299 -29.59 -13.05 6.28
C LEU A 299 -29.27 -12.04 7.41
N ASP A 300 -29.23 -12.46 8.67
CA ASP A 300 -29.22 -11.54 9.82
C ASP A 300 -27.88 -10.81 10.00
N MET A 301 -26.76 -11.30 9.44
CA MET A 301 -25.48 -10.57 9.53
C MET A 301 -25.47 -9.30 8.67
N VAL A 302 -26.14 -9.30 7.51
CA VAL A 302 -26.31 -8.08 6.69
C VAL A 302 -27.22 -7.07 7.40
N ARG A 303 -28.11 -7.55 8.28
CA ARG A 303 -28.95 -6.74 9.17
C ARG A 303 -28.27 -6.33 10.47
N SER A 304 -27.09 -6.89 10.78
CA SER A 304 -26.30 -6.49 11.94
C SER A 304 -25.93 -5.01 11.77
N PRO A 305 -26.37 -4.13 12.69
CA PRO A 305 -26.06 -2.70 12.59
C PRO A 305 -24.55 -2.43 12.52
N ARG A 306 -23.72 -3.34 13.05
CA ARG A 306 -22.25 -3.24 12.94
C ARG A 306 -21.76 -3.61 11.54
N TYR A 307 -22.15 -4.74 10.97
CA TYR A 307 -21.68 -5.14 9.64
C TYR A 307 -22.23 -4.22 8.55
N ALA A 308 -23.51 -3.84 8.65
CA ALA A 308 -24.13 -2.86 7.77
C ALA A 308 -23.33 -1.53 7.79
N ARG A 309 -23.20 -0.90 8.96
CA ARG A 309 -22.49 0.38 9.14
C ARG A 309 -21.01 0.34 8.76
N HIS A 310 -20.33 -0.77 9.06
CA HIS A 310 -18.87 -0.89 8.90
C HIS A 310 -18.42 -1.55 7.60
N PHE A 311 -19.33 -2.05 6.76
CA PHE A 311 -18.94 -2.63 5.47
C PHE A 311 -19.87 -2.20 4.35
N VAL A 312 -21.17 -2.38 4.55
CA VAL A 312 -22.19 -2.18 3.53
C VAL A 312 -22.56 -0.71 3.30
N ASP A 313 -22.83 0.04 4.37
CA ASP A 313 -23.38 1.41 4.32
C ASP A 313 -22.49 2.43 3.59
N PRO A 314 -21.16 2.32 3.56
CA PRO A 314 -20.31 3.19 2.74
C PRO A 314 -19.95 2.61 1.38
N MET A 315 -20.19 1.32 1.17
CA MET A 315 -19.95 0.69 -0.12
C MET A 315 -21.14 0.91 -1.04
N VAL A 316 -22.38 0.83 -0.55
CA VAL A 316 -23.60 0.84 -1.37
C VAL A 316 -23.98 2.22 -1.92
N PRO A 317 -24.07 3.30 -1.12
CA PRO A 317 -24.45 4.63 -1.60
C PRO A 317 -23.37 5.29 -2.45
N ASP A 318 -22.10 4.99 -2.15
CA ASP A 318 -20.94 5.56 -2.84
C ASP A 318 -20.72 4.86 -4.20
N VAL A 319 -21.07 3.58 -4.32
CA VAL A 319 -21.15 2.85 -5.59
C VAL A 319 -22.29 3.35 -6.46
N SER A 320 -23.52 3.42 -5.93
CA SER A 320 -24.70 3.72 -6.75
C SER A 320 -24.66 5.14 -7.31
N GLY A 321 -24.07 6.10 -6.57
CA GLY A 321 -23.88 7.48 -7.00
C GLY A 321 -22.59 7.77 -7.79
N ARG A 322 -21.46 7.11 -7.47
CA ARG A 322 -20.14 7.48 -8.04
C ARG A 322 -19.59 6.49 -9.06
N ALA A 323 -20.04 5.24 -9.07
CA ALA A 323 -19.45 4.24 -9.96
C ALA A 323 -19.74 4.55 -11.44
N ARG A 324 -20.93 5.10 -11.75
CA ARG A 324 -21.42 5.36 -13.12
C ARG A 324 -21.25 4.16 -14.06
N VAL A 325 -21.22 2.94 -13.50
CA VAL A 325 -21.11 1.67 -14.23
C VAL A 325 -22.13 0.69 -13.65
N PRO A 326 -22.73 -0.19 -14.46
CA PRO A 326 -23.67 -1.20 -13.95
C PRO A 326 -22.93 -2.18 -13.02
N LEU A 327 -23.28 -2.20 -11.74
CA LEU A 327 -22.65 -3.03 -10.69
C LEU A 327 -23.69 -3.77 -9.86
N ARG A 328 -23.46 -5.07 -9.64
CA ARG A 328 -24.23 -5.91 -8.69
C ARG A 328 -23.29 -6.40 -7.58
N LEU A 329 -23.65 -6.08 -6.34
CA LEU A 329 -22.87 -6.41 -5.15
C LEU A 329 -23.46 -7.65 -4.48
N ALA A 330 -22.64 -8.65 -4.17
CA ALA A 330 -23.07 -9.88 -3.51
C ALA A 330 -22.17 -10.22 -2.33
N VAL A 331 -22.73 -10.91 -1.32
CA VAL A 331 -21.99 -11.36 -0.13
C VAL A 331 -22.30 -12.84 0.12
N THR A 332 -21.29 -13.64 0.45
CA THR A 332 -21.47 -14.99 0.99
C THR A 332 -20.82 -15.10 2.37
N LEU A 333 -21.50 -15.81 3.27
CA LEU A 333 -21.06 -16.02 4.66
C LEU A 333 -20.65 -17.48 4.83
N LEU A 334 -19.35 -17.74 4.97
CA LEU A 334 -18.83 -19.11 5.07
C LEU A 334 -18.96 -19.71 6.46
N ASN A 335 -19.12 -18.89 7.51
CA ASN A 335 -19.23 -19.35 8.89
C ASN A 335 -18.06 -20.29 9.29
N THR A 336 -16.84 -19.94 8.88
CA THR A 336 -15.63 -20.74 9.08
C THR A 336 -14.78 -20.26 10.25
N GLN A 337 -14.83 -18.97 10.60
CA GLN A 337 -13.96 -18.35 11.59
C GLN A 337 -14.70 -18.20 12.92
N ASN A 338 -14.18 -18.84 13.98
CA ASN A 338 -14.64 -18.67 15.36
C ASN A 338 -13.68 -17.78 16.18
N SER A 339 -12.42 -17.67 15.75
CA SER A 339 -11.41 -16.83 16.38
C SER A 339 -11.63 -15.35 16.07
N PHE A 340 -11.39 -14.48 17.05
CA PHE A 340 -11.47 -13.03 16.86
C PHE A 340 -10.25 -12.44 16.13
N HIS A 341 -9.23 -13.28 15.85
CA HIS A 341 -7.89 -12.79 15.51
C HIS A 341 -7.27 -13.34 14.22
N SER A 342 -8.08 -13.87 13.30
CA SER A 342 -7.56 -14.52 12.08
C SER A 342 -8.25 -14.06 10.79
N CYS A 343 -9.00 -12.95 10.81
CA CYS A 343 -9.75 -12.45 9.65
C CYS A 343 -8.85 -12.22 8.44
N ASP A 344 -7.65 -11.64 8.64
CA ASP A 344 -6.64 -11.44 7.61
C ASP A 344 -6.27 -12.74 6.86
N ILE A 345 -6.02 -13.80 7.63
CA ILE A 345 -5.56 -15.09 7.11
C ILE A 345 -6.72 -15.81 6.40
N PHE A 346 -7.94 -15.73 6.93
CA PHE A 346 -9.12 -16.27 6.28
C PHE A 346 -9.45 -15.53 4.99
N ALA A 347 -9.39 -14.19 4.98
CA ALA A 347 -9.61 -13.38 3.79
C ALA A 347 -8.57 -13.67 2.71
N LEU A 348 -7.28 -13.70 3.07
CA LEU A 348 -6.22 -14.05 2.11
C LEU A 348 -6.40 -15.46 1.56
N PHE A 349 -6.84 -16.40 2.41
CA PHE A 349 -7.19 -17.75 1.96
C PHE A 349 -8.35 -17.77 0.97
N ALA A 350 -9.46 -17.08 1.28
CA ALA A 350 -10.60 -17.02 0.39
C ALA A 350 -10.25 -16.35 -0.96
N ALA A 351 -9.49 -15.26 -0.94
CA ALA A 351 -9.02 -14.58 -2.16
C ALA A 351 -8.10 -15.49 -3.01
N SER A 352 -7.14 -16.19 -2.38
CA SER A 352 -6.27 -17.17 -3.05
C SER A 352 -7.08 -18.33 -3.66
N LYS A 353 -8.14 -18.79 -2.98
CA LYS A 353 -9.05 -19.81 -3.52
C LYS A 353 -9.89 -19.32 -4.68
N ALA A 354 -10.46 -18.11 -4.58
CA ALA A 354 -11.21 -17.49 -5.65
C ALA A 354 -10.36 -17.33 -6.93
N ALA A 355 -9.09 -16.95 -6.75
CA ALA A 355 -8.15 -16.85 -7.86
C ALA A 355 -7.87 -18.20 -8.55
N ARG A 356 -7.98 -19.34 -7.86
CA ARG A 356 -7.66 -20.67 -8.40
C ARG A 356 -8.86 -21.47 -8.89
N HIS A 357 -10.06 -21.18 -8.39
CA HIS A 357 -11.30 -21.92 -8.67
C HIS A 357 -12.25 -21.08 -9.53
N THR A 358 -11.77 -20.63 -10.70
CA THR A 358 -12.52 -19.68 -11.53
C THR A 358 -13.84 -20.24 -12.06
N GLY A 359 -13.86 -21.48 -12.56
CA GLY A 359 -15.07 -22.07 -13.15
C GLY A 359 -16.27 -22.13 -12.20
N SER A 360 -16.07 -22.55 -10.94
CA SER A 360 -17.15 -22.60 -9.95
C SER A 360 -17.66 -21.21 -9.57
N LEU A 361 -16.76 -20.21 -9.48
CA LEU A 361 -17.16 -18.85 -9.19
C LEU A 361 -17.83 -18.17 -10.40
N ASP A 362 -17.45 -18.52 -11.63
CA ASP A 362 -18.09 -17.96 -12.82
C ASP A 362 -19.60 -18.29 -12.83
N ALA A 363 -20.00 -19.49 -12.40
CA ALA A 363 -21.42 -19.85 -12.24
C ALA A 363 -22.14 -19.04 -11.14
N ILE A 364 -21.46 -18.73 -10.03
CA ILE A 364 -22.00 -17.87 -8.97
C ILE A 364 -22.17 -16.44 -9.48
N HIS A 365 -21.19 -15.92 -10.21
CA HIS A 365 -21.26 -14.58 -10.81
C HIS A 365 -22.36 -14.47 -11.86
N GLU A 366 -22.64 -15.54 -12.60
CA GLU A 366 -23.81 -15.61 -13.49
C GLU A 366 -25.12 -15.56 -12.70
N ALA A 367 -25.25 -16.33 -11.62
CA ALA A 367 -26.44 -16.29 -10.79
C ALA A 367 -26.69 -14.91 -10.16
N ILE A 368 -25.62 -14.20 -9.74
CA ILE A 368 -25.71 -12.81 -9.27
C ILE A 368 -26.22 -11.90 -10.39
N ARG A 369 -25.75 -12.11 -11.63
CA ARG A 369 -26.15 -11.33 -12.81
C ARG A 369 -27.60 -11.56 -13.21
N GLN A 370 -28.12 -12.76 -13.01
CA GLN A 370 -29.50 -13.12 -13.36
C GLN A 370 -30.50 -12.90 -12.21
N ALA A 371 -30.03 -12.64 -11.00
CA ALA A 371 -30.91 -12.49 -9.83
C ALA A 371 -31.97 -11.39 -10.07
N PRO A 372 -33.24 -11.59 -9.70
CA PRO A 372 -34.27 -10.56 -9.80
C PRO A 372 -34.02 -9.43 -8.79
N LEU A 373 -34.34 -8.18 -9.18
CA LEU A 373 -34.17 -6.98 -8.36
C LEU A 373 -35.37 -6.64 -7.45
N ASP A 374 -36.52 -7.31 -7.66
CA ASP A 374 -37.81 -6.97 -7.04
C ASP A 374 -38.61 -8.19 -6.57
N LYS A 375 -37.96 -9.36 -6.36
CA LYS A 375 -38.67 -10.58 -5.91
C LYS A 375 -38.28 -10.97 -4.47
N PRO A 376 -39.26 -11.39 -3.64
CA PRO A 376 -38.99 -11.82 -2.27
C PRO A 376 -38.04 -13.03 -2.23
N ALA A 377 -37.28 -13.12 -1.14
CA ALA A 377 -36.32 -14.19 -0.90
C ALA A 377 -37.00 -15.57 -0.93
N SER A 378 -36.58 -16.44 -1.85
CA SER A 378 -36.90 -17.88 -1.80
C SER A 378 -35.83 -18.61 -1.00
N PRO A 379 -36.16 -19.44 0.00
CA PRO A 379 -35.19 -20.18 0.82
C PRO A 379 -34.24 -21.09 0.02
N THR A 380 -34.65 -21.51 -1.19
CA THR A 380 -33.89 -22.40 -2.08
C THR A 380 -33.08 -21.66 -3.14
N ALA A 381 -33.19 -20.32 -3.24
CA ALA A 381 -32.47 -19.56 -4.23
C ALA A 381 -30.98 -19.45 -3.86
N LEU A 382 -30.12 -19.78 -4.82
CA LEU A 382 -28.66 -19.67 -4.73
C LEU A 382 -28.19 -18.25 -4.36
N CYS A 383 -28.94 -17.25 -4.85
CA CYS A 383 -28.66 -15.84 -4.72
C CYS A 383 -29.97 -15.09 -4.41
N GLN A 384 -30.00 -14.30 -3.34
CA GLN A 384 -31.20 -13.62 -2.84
C GLN A 384 -30.92 -12.14 -2.59
N GLN A 385 -31.84 -11.24 -2.91
CA GLN A 385 -31.69 -9.84 -2.54
C GLN A 385 -31.85 -9.67 -1.02
N ALA A 386 -30.90 -8.97 -0.41
CA ALA A 386 -30.96 -8.54 0.98
C ALA A 386 -31.42 -7.08 1.04
N ALA A 387 -32.55 -6.83 1.70
CA ALA A 387 -33.00 -5.48 2.01
C ALA A 387 -32.10 -4.89 3.10
N LEU A 388 -31.50 -3.73 2.83
CA LEU A 388 -30.65 -3.00 3.76
C LEU A 388 -31.39 -1.80 4.36
N PRO A 389 -31.13 -1.45 5.63
CA PRO A 389 -31.63 -0.20 6.19
C PRO A 389 -30.92 1.00 5.52
N GLY A 390 -31.63 1.79 4.72
CA GLY A 390 -31.19 3.14 4.31
C GLY A 390 -30.33 3.27 3.04
N GLY A 391 -30.39 2.31 2.10
CA GLY A 391 -29.73 2.44 0.79
C GLY A 391 -30.64 2.01 -0.38
N ASP A 392 -30.56 2.73 -1.50
CA ASP A 392 -31.39 2.48 -2.69
C ASP A 392 -30.88 1.34 -3.59
N ALA A 393 -29.61 0.91 -3.44
CA ALA A 393 -29.03 -0.14 -4.28
C ALA A 393 -29.05 -1.52 -3.60
N PRO A 394 -29.55 -2.57 -4.28
CA PRO A 394 -29.69 -3.90 -3.70
C PRO A 394 -28.36 -4.63 -3.56
N ILE A 395 -28.14 -5.24 -2.39
CA ILE A 395 -27.10 -6.26 -2.19
C ILE A 395 -27.71 -7.65 -2.33
N PHE A 396 -26.95 -8.56 -2.94
CA PHE A 396 -27.30 -9.96 -3.05
C PHE A 396 -26.59 -10.79 -1.98
N MET A 397 -27.22 -11.88 -1.56
CA MET A 397 -26.68 -12.86 -0.65
C MET A 397 -26.57 -14.19 -1.37
N VAL A 398 -25.35 -14.73 -1.41
CA VAL A 398 -25.06 -16.02 -2.03
C VAL A 398 -24.96 -17.07 -0.93
N SER A 399 -25.75 -18.13 -1.09
CA SER A 399 -25.72 -19.27 -0.16
C SER A 399 -24.31 -19.87 -0.09
N TRP A 400 -23.84 -20.17 1.13
CA TRP A 400 -22.55 -20.86 1.32
C TRP A 400 -22.51 -22.23 0.63
N GLU A 401 -23.67 -22.81 0.35
CA GLU A 401 -23.87 -24.09 -0.33
C GLU A 401 -23.38 -24.04 -1.78
N ALA A 402 -23.34 -22.85 -2.38
CA ALA A 402 -22.77 -22.62 -3.70
C ALA A 402 -21.23 -22.71 -3.69
N MET A 403 -20.62 -22.51 -2.52
CA MET A 403 -19.17 -22.35 -2.40
C MET A 403 -18.46 -23.70 -2.43
N PRO A 404 -17.39 -23.87 -3.22
CA PRO A 404 -16.65 -25.12 -3.26
C PRO A 404 -16.13 -25.56 -1.88
N PRO A 405 -16.14 -26.86 -1.53
CA PRO A 405 -15.68 -27.38 -0.22
C PRO A 405 -14.27 -26.95 0.18
N VAL A 406 -13.41 -26.67 -0.81
CA VAL A 406 -12.05 -26.17 -0.61
C VAL A 406 -11.99 -24.81 0.10
N PHE A 407 -13.06 -24.01 0.13
CA PHE A 407 -13.15 -22.75 0.88
C PHE A 407 -13.31 -22.97 2.39
N PHE A 408 -13.66 -24.18 2.82
CA PHE A 408 -13.93 -24.49 4.23
C PHE A 408 -12.75 -25.18 4.94
N LYS A 409 -11.63 -25.44 4.24
CA LYS A 409 -10.50 -26.24 4.74
C LYS A 409 -9.91 -25.77 6.07
N HIS A 410 -9.93 -24.48 6.35
CA HIS A 410 -9.38 -23.91 7.59
C HIS A 410 -10.45 -23.56 8.62
N GLY A 411 -11.69 -24.02 8.42
CA GLY A 411 -12.80 -23.74 9.33
C GLY A 411 -12.54 -24.25 10.75
N GLN A 412 -12.94 -23.42 11.70
CA GLN A 412 -12.87 -23.66 13.14
C GLN A 412 -14.22 -24.14 13.70
N ILE A 413 -15.30 -24.03 12.93
CA ILE A 413 -16.67 -24.37 13.35
C ILE A 413 -17.04 -25.76 12.84
N ARG A 414 -16.90 -26.78 13.70
CA ARG A 414 -17.15 -28.19 13.36
C ARG A 414 -18.53 -28.42 12.73
N PHE A 415 -19.58 -27.80 13.28
CA PHE A 415 -20.95 -27.93 12.76
C PHE A 415 -21.06 -27.49 11.30
N GLN A 416 -20.48 -26.33 10.94
CA GLN A 416 -20.46 -25.86 9.56
C GLN A 416 -19.75 -26.84 8.63
N LEU A 417 -18.62 -27.42 9.08
CA LEU A 417 -17.86 -28.39 8.28
C LEU A 417 -18.63 -29.71 8.08
N GLN A 418 -19.41 -30.15 9.08
CA GLN A 418 -20.29 -31.31 8.94
C GLN A 418 -21.37 -31.07 7.87
N LEU A 419 -22.01 -29.89 7.87
CA LEU A 419 -23.01 -29.52 6.87
C LEU A 419 -22.42 -29.49 5.44
N VAL A 420 -21.21 -28.97 5.29
CA VAL A 420 -20.52 -28.95 3.99
C VAL A 420 -20.16 -30.38 3.55
N GLN A 421 -19.66 -31.22 4.45
CA GLN A 421 -19.26 -32.59 4.11
C GLN A 421 -20.45 -33.49 3.76
N GLN A 422 -21.59 -33.34 4.45
CA GLN A 422 -22.82 -34.07 4.11
C GLN A 422 -23.26 -33.89 2.65
N ARG A 423 -22.88 -32.76 2.02
CA ARG A 423 -23.16 -32.48 0.62
C ARG A 423 -22.00 -32.82 -0.32
N HIS A 424 -20.78 -32.84 0.21
CA HIS A 424 -19.56 -33.02 -0.54
C HIS A 424 -18.56 -33.88 0.23
N ASP A 425 -18.59 -35.19 -0.03
CA ASP A 425 -17.70 -36.15 0.64
C ASP A 425 -16.38 -36.39 -0.11
N ALA A 426 -16.01 -35.47 -1.02
CA ALA A 426 -14.79 -35.56 -1.79
C ALA A 426 -13.55 -35.08 -0.99
N ALA A 427 -12.39 -35.61 -1.37
CA ALA A 427 -11.10 -35.19 -0.80
C ALA A 427 -10.85 -33.68 -1.02
N VAL A 428 -10.48 -32.97 0.04
CA VAL A 428 -10.21 -31.51 0.00
C VAL A 428 -8.72 -31.19 -0.10
N ASN A 429 -7.84 -32.20 -0.12
CA ASN A 429 -6.40 -32.03 -0.22
C ASN A 429 -5.73 -33.19 -0.98
N ARG A 430 -4.42 -33.03 -1.26
CA ARG A 430 -3.61 -34.04 -1.95
C ARG A 430 -3.36 -35.32 -1.12
N LYS A 431 -3.66 -35.30 0.18
CA LYS A 431 -3.54 -36.47 1.07
C LYS A 431 -4.80 -37.35 1.03
N GLY A 432 -5.77 -37.04 0.17
CA GLY A 432 -7.03 -37.79 0.07
C GLY A 432 -8.01 -37.54 1.21
N GLN A 433 -7.74 -36.58 2.10
CA GLN A 433 -8.58 -36.37 3.29
C GLN A 433 -9.87 -35.63 2.96
N THR A 434 -10.97 -36.06 3.56
CA THR A 434 -12.24 -35.32 3.64
C THR A 434 -12.08 -34.05 4.48
N LEU A 435 -13.11 -33.19 4.50
CA LEU A 435 -13.09 -31.95 5.26
C LEU A 435 -12.97 -32.19 6.77
N MET A 436 -13.69 -33.18 7.31
CA MET A 436 -13.69 -33.53 8.73
C MET A 436 -12.39 -34.21 9.14
N GLU A 437 -11.89 -35.18 8.37
CA GLU A 437 -10.59 -35.82 8.63
C GLU A 437 -9.47 -34.78 8.70
N ARG A 438 -9.48 -33.83 7.75
CA ARG A 438 -8.53 -32.72 7.76
C ARG A 438 -8.77 -31.78 8.93
N HIS A 439 -10.00 -31.51 9.35
CA HIS A 439 -10.25 -30.64 10.52
C HIS A 439 -9.70 -31.27 11.80
N LEU A 440 -9.97 -32.56 12.01
CA LEU A 440 -9.52 -33.33 13.17
C LEU A 440 -7.99 -33.44 13.23
N SER A 441 -7.31 -33.59 12.10
CA SER A 441 -5.84 -33.71 12.08
C SER A 441 -5.07 -32.45 12.50
N TYR A 442 -5.75 -31.32 12.76
CA TYR A 442 -5.14 -30.07 13.22
C TYR A 442 -5.64 -29.66 14.62
N ARG A 443 -6.29 -30.57 15.34
CA ARG A 443 -6.69 -30.35 16.72
C ARG A 443 -5.64 -30.93 17.67
N ALA A 444 -5.36 -30.18 18.73
CA ALA A 444 -4.44 -30.63 19.78
C ALA A 444 -5.09 -31.67 20.71
N ASP A 445 -6.42 -31.69 20.80
CA ASP A 445 -7.22 -32.65 21.56
C ASP A 445 -8.54 -33.00 20.86
N GLU A 446 -9.14 -34.12 21.27
CA GLU A 446 -10.50 -34.53 20.85
C GLU A 446 -11.63 -33.69 21.49
N GLY A 447 -11.29 -32.74 22.37
CA GLY A 447 -12.19 -31.99 23.25
C GLY A 447 -12.88 -30.77 22.62
N HIS A 448 -12.69 -29.57 23.18
CA HIS A 448 -13.29 -28.31 22.69
C HIS A 448 -12.28 -27.39 21.96
N ALA A 449 -11.02 -27.79 21.83
CA ALA A 449 -10.00 -26.93 21.21
C ALA A 449 -10.30 -26.68 19.73
N PRO A 450 -10.26 -25.40 19.26
CA PRO A 450 -10.47 -25.09 17.85
C PRO A 450 -9.32 -25.63 16.99
N SER A 451 -9.62 -25.95 15.73
CA SER A 451 -8.59 -26.38 14.78
C SER A 451 -7.51 -25.30 14.59
N THR A 452 -6.24 -25.70 14.72
CA THR A 452 -5.06 -24.82 14.52
C THR A 452 -4.68 -24.68 13.04
N SER A 453 -5.48 -25.25 12.14
CA SER A 453 -5.25 -25.27 10.70
C SER A 453 -5.04 -23.87 10.09
N ILE A 454 -5.72 -22.85 10.61
CA ILE A 454 -5.56 -21.47 10.14
C ILE A 454 -4.21 -20.88 10.56
N HIS A 455 -3.69 -21.21 11.75
CA HIS A 455 -2.38 -20.75 12.22
C HIS A 455 -1.24 -21.40 11.43
N HIS A 456 -1.37 -22.67 11.05
CA HIS A 456 -0.44 -23.30 10.10
C HIS A 456 -0.45 -22.60 8.74
N LYS A 457 -1.62 -22.12 8.31
CA LYS A 457 -1.76 -21.37 7.08
C LYS A 457 -1.11 -19.98 7.17
N ARG A 458 -1.20 -19.31 8.32
CA ARG A 458 -0.44 -18.09 8.62
C ARG A 458 1.06 -18.30 8.44
N MET A 459 1.62 -19.35 9.05
CA MET A 459 3.05 -19.68 8.90
C MET A 459 3.43 -19.93 7.43
N THR A 460 2.55 -20.59 6.67
CA THR A 460 2.76 -20.80 5.23
C THR A 460 2.83 -19.47 4.47
N TYR A 461 1.99 -18.49 4.80
CA TYR A 461 2.02 -17.17 4.15
C TYR A 461 3.25 -16.37 4.52
N LEU A 462 3.70 -16.42 5.77
CA LEU A 462 4.95 -15.79 6.20
C LEU A 462 6.16 -16.36 5.46
N GLN A 463 6.23 -17.68 5.31
CA GLN A 463 7.29 -18.34 4.53
C GLN A 463 7.27 -17.91 3.05
N ARG A 464 6.08 -17.78 2.45
CA ARG A 464 5.93 -17.31 1.06
C ARG A 464 6.30 -15.84 0.91
N ALA A 465 5.95 -15.01 1.88
CA ALA A 465 6.37 -13.62 1.94
C ALA A 465 7.90 -13.53 1.98
N GLN A 466 8.55 -14.28 2.87
CA GLN A 466 10.01 -14.34 2.97
C GLN A 466 10.66 -14.76 1.65
N ALA A 467 10.19 -15.85 1.04
CA ALA A 467 10.73 -16.33 -0.23
C ALA A 467 10.60 -15.29 -1.36
N ALA A 468 9.48 -14.56 -1.43
CA ALA A 468 9.30 -13.51 -2.43
C ALA A 468 10.25 -12.32 -2.22
N LEU A 469 10.63 -12.01 -0.98
CA LEU A 469 11.63 -10.99 -0.66
C LEU A 469 13.02 -11.39 -1.14
N ASP A 470 13.39 -12.66 -0.95
CA ASP A 470 14.71 -13.17 -1.33
C ASP A 470 14.95 -13.23 -2.84
N THR A 471 13.87 -13.27 -3.62
CA THR A 471 13.91 -13.22 -5.09
C THR A 471 13.76 -11.81 -5.69
N SER A 472 13.51 -10.79 -4.86
CA SER A 472 13.30 -9.42 -5.33
C SER A 472 14.61 -8.63 -5.40
N ASP A 473 14.84 -7.88 -6.49
CA ASP A 473 16.00 -7.01 -6.64
C ASP A 473 16.18 -6.10 -5.42
N ASN A 474 17.45 -5.86 -5.04
CA ASN A 474 17.92 -5.24 -3.79
C ASN A 474 17.17 -3.96 -3.33
N HIS A 475 16.44 -3.28 -4.21
CA HIS A 475 15.61 -2.11 -3.89
C HIS A 475 14.39 -2.43 -3.00
N HIS A 476 13.86 -3.66 -3.03
CA HIS A 476 12.70 -4.06 -2.22
C HIS A 476 13.06 -4.64 -0.85
N ARG A 477 14.30 -5.09 -0.65
CA ARG A 477 14.80 -5.59 0.65
C ARG A 477 14.81 -4.50 1.74
N CYS A 478 15.12 -3.26 1.38
CA CYS A 478 15.34 -2.17 2.35
C CYS A 478 14.03 -1.54 2.91
N LEU A 479 12.88 -1.76 2.28
CA LEU A 479 11.58 -1.24 2.75
C LEU A 479 10.86 -2.22 3.70
N LEU A 480 11.40 -3.43 3.88
CA LEU A 480 10.70 -4.58 4.45
C LEU A 480 11.47 -5.32 5.55
N GLN A 481 12.79 -5.10 5.67
CA GLN A 481 13.50 -5.23 6.95
C GLN A 481 13.18 -4.03 7.83
#